data_AF-A0A8T5GE55-F1
#
_entry.id   AF-A0A8T5GE55-F1
#
_cell.length_a   1.000
_cell.length_b   1.000
_cell.length_c   1.000
_cell.angle_alpha   90.00
_cell.angle_beta   90.00
_cell.angle_gamma   90.00
#
_symmetry.space_group_name_H-M   'P 1'
#
loop_
_entity.id
_entity.type
_entity.pdbx_description
1 polymer ?
#
loop_
_entity_poly.entity_id
_entity_poly.type
_entity_poly.pdbx_seq_one_letter_code
_entity_poly.pdbx_strand_id
1 'polypeptide(L)'
;MIKPKDVDYLPTSAGCYLFKDDKSKVLYVGKAKNIKKRVKSYFQKNDHPRKTRMLVERIKKIDFITTSTESEAFLLENNLIKLHLPKFNIDLKDSRRYAYLCLTKDTYPVLEVARIRDKKGEYFGPFTSGRVRKIVMDTVSRNFKILTKKPSPKLTKIIDKEEYKVRVSKVRKILQGKSEKLISELTKEMQKCASEENFEYAVTLRDQIDALNTMEEKQVMELSRSIDANIINYGIYGGEVYLLLFNVRKGVVEDKQEFIFDYYEDFLEDFLSQVYVGVVPPKEILLPTKVGKYLGEYLSKIRGSKVKISVPKKGEKKELLNFVYQNISATFFAGKVRMEELQKALSLPKVPMLIECFDISHLAGTNTVASMVAYENGFPKKSLYRKFKIKSNAGGDDLVAMKEATRRRYGGSLSKKMKFPDLIVIDGGKTQLSVVANVLIELKLKIPLISLAKEFEEIHTPQLKNGVRLNKNNKGLQMLINIRDEAHRFANAYRKTLKSREFK
;
A
#
# COMPACT_ATOMS: atom_id res chain seq x y z
N MET A 1 11.36 19.22 -6.11
CA MET A 1 11.88 18.17 -5.19
C MET A 1 10.77 17.83 -4.22
N ILE A 2 10.57 16.55 -3.92
CA ILE A 2 9.64 16.10 -2.88
C ILE A 2 10.21 16.56 -1.53
N LYS A 3 9.40 17.27 -0.74
CA LYS A 3 9.76 17.74 0.61
C LYS A 3 9.30 16.74 1.68
N PRO A 4 9.86 16.77 2.90
CA PRO A 4 9.43 15.89 4.00
C PRO A 4 7.95 15.97 4.37
N LYS A 5 7.30 17.12 4.16
CA LYS A 5 5.85 17.30 4.39
C LYS A 5 5.01 16.60 3.32
N ASP A 6 5.53 16.53 2.10
CA ASP A 6 4.83 15.96 0.94
C ASP A 6 4.60 14.45 1.09
N VAL A 7 5.22 13.78 2.07
CA VAL A 7 5.10 12.34 2.33
C VAL A 7 4.28 12.01 3.58
N ASP A 8 3.63 13.01 4.21
CA ASP A 8 2.88 12.79 5.44
C ASP A 8 1.58 11.99 5.24
N TYR A 9 1.13 11.82 3.99
CA TYR A 9 0.01 10.96 3.61
C TYR A 9 0.35 9.46 3.65
N LEU A 10 1.64 9.08 3.68
CA LEU A 10 2.05 7.69 3.68
C LEU A 10 1.63 6.94 4.96
N PRO A 11 1.38 5.62 4.87
CA PRO A 11 0.93 4.85 6.01
C PRO A 11 2.03 4.64 7.05
N THR A 12 1.63 4.46 8.31
CA THR A 12 2.52 4.10 9.42
C THR A 12 2.67 2.60 9.61
N SER A 13 1.92 1.79 8.86
CA SER A 13 1.99 0.33 8.87
C SER A 13 3.29 -0.19 8.21
N ALA A 14 3.53 -1.49 8.42
CA ALA A 14 4.60 -2.21 7.74
C ALA A 14 4.28 -2.39 6.25
N GLY A 15 5.32 -2.55 5.44
CA GLY A 15 5.17 -2.86 4.03
C GLY A 15 6.35 -2.39 3.17
N CYS A 16 6.11 -2.31 1.87
CA CYS A 16 7.09 -1.88 0.88
C CYS A 16 6.75 -0.49 0.34
N TYR A 17 7.79 0.29 0.05
CA TYR A 17 7.70 1.56 -0.68
C TYR A 17 8.53 1.47 -1.96
N LEU A 18 8.05 2.13 -3.00
CA LEU A 18 8.67 2.18 -4.31
C LEU A 18 8.90 3.64 -4.69
N PHE A 19 10.14 3.97 -5.05
CA PHE A 19 10.48 5.26 -5.63
C PHE A 19 10.47 5.16 -7.14
N LYS A 20 9.75 6.07 -7.78
CA LYS A 20 9.54 6.07 -9.23
C LYS A 20 9.99 7.41 -9.85
N ASP A 21 10.44 7.37 -11.10
CA ASP A 21 10.71 8.58 -11.88
C ASP A 21 9.41 9.18 -12.46
N ASP A 22 9.55 10.21 -13.32
CA ASP A 22 8.44 10.88 -13.99
C ASP A 22 7.65 9.96 -14.92
N LYS A 23 8.34 9.01 -15.56
CA LYS A 23 7.78 7.96 -16.42
C LYS A 23 7.25 6.76 -15.64
N SER A 24 7.10 6.86 -14.32
CA SER A 24 6.64 5.79 -13.43
C SER A 24 7.55 4.55 -13.37
N LYS A 25 8.79 4.62 -13.86
CA LYS A 25 9.76 3.53 -13.77
C LYS A 25 10.29 3.42 -12.34
N VAL A 26 10.29 2.21 -11.79
CA VAL A 26 10.75 1.95 -10.42
C VAL A 26 12.28 2.08 -10.34
N LEU A 27 12.73 3.07 -9.57
CA LEU A 27 14.13 3.39 -9.32
C LEU A 27 14.69 2.63 -8.13
N TYR A 28 13.86 2.41 -7.10
CA TYR A 28 14.22 1.75 -5.85
C TYR A 28 12.99 1.13 -5.19
N VAL A 29 13.17 -0.02 -4.53
CA VAL A 29 12.18 -0.66 -3.67
C VAL A 29 12.79 -0.85 -2.29
N GLY A 30 12.04 -0.55 -1.23
CA GLY A 30 12.48 -0.81 0.14
C GLY A 30 11.36 -1.31 1.04
N LYS A 31 11.71 -2.08 2.09
CA LYS A 31 10.78 -2.47 3.18
C LYS A 31 10.89 -1.54 4.39
N ALA A 32 9.81 -1.44 5.17
CA ALA A 32 9.80 -0.73 6.44
C ALA A 32 8.78 -1.33 7.41
N LYS A 33 9.08 -1.27 8.73
CA LYS A 33 8.07 -1.44 9.80
C LYS A 33 7.08 -0.27 9.85
N ASN A 34 7.52 0.90 9.42
CA ASN A 34 6.73 2.12 9.34
C ASN A 34 7.15 2.86 8.07
N ILE A 35 6.31 2.76 7.03
CA ILE A 35 6.60 3.31 5.70
C ILE A 35 6.83 4.82 5.78
N LYS A 36 5.91 5.56 6.43
CA LYS A 36 6.01 7.02 6.59
C LYS A 36 7.35 7.45 7.21
N LYS A 37 7.72 6.90 8.37
CA LYS A 37 8.96 7.24 9.07
C LYS A 37 10.18 6.91 8.22
N ARG A 38 10.17 5.76 7.54
CA ARG A 38 11.29 5.34 6.69
C ARG A 38 11.45 6.23 5.48
N VAL A 39 10.38 6.51 4.74
CA VAL A 39 10.42 7.36 3.55
C VAL A 39 10.79 8.80 3.91
N LYS A 40 10.22 9.35 4.98
CA LYS A 40 10.54 10.71 5.46
C LYS A 40 12.04 10.89 5.76
N SER A 41 12.72 9.84 6.21
CA SER A 41 14.16 9.88 6.51
C SER A 41 15.06 10.12 5.29
N TYR A 42 14.59 9.82 4.06
CA TYR A 42 15.32 10.10 2.81
C TYR A 42 15.28 11.58 2.40
N PHE A 43 14.37 12.37 2.97
CA PHE A 43 14.20 13.78 2.63
C PHE A 43 14.59 14.72 3.78
N GLN A 44 14.85 14.18 4.97
CA GLN A 44 15.25 14.96 6.15
C GLN A 44 16.76 15.04 6.37
N LYS A 45 17.53 14.05 5.89
CA LYS A 45 18.98 14.02 6.10
C LYS A 45 19.69 14.71 4.93
N ASN A 46 20.55 15.68 5.24
CA ASN A 46 21.37 16.35 4.23
C ASN A 46 22.67 15.57 3.92
N ASP A 47 23.11 14.71 4.84
CA ASP A 47 24.32 13.89 4.67
C ASP A 47 23.99 12.48 4.16
N HIS A 48 23.57 12.42 2.90
CA HIS A 48 23.33 11.15 2.21
C HIS A 48 24.58 10.71 1.42
N PRO A 49 24.94 9.41 1.46
CA PRO A 49 25.92 8.84 0.54
C PRO A 49 25.56 9.16 -0.92
N ARG A 50 26.57 9.31 -1.79
CA ARG A 50 26.41 9.74 -3.20
C ARG A 50 25.27 9.01 -3.93
N LYS A 51 25.18 7.69 -3.77
CA LYS A 51 24.13 6.86 -4.39
C LYS A 51 22.71 7.27 -3.94
N THR A 52 22.53 7.49 -2.63
CA THR A 52 21.24 7.88 -2.05
C THR A 52 20.87 9.30 -2.47
N ARG A 53 21.83 10.22 -2.53
CA ARG A 53 21.61 11.58 -3.04
C ARG A 53 21.10 11.57 -4.49
N MET A 54 21.77 10.81 -5.36
CA MET A 54 21.36 10.63 -6.76
C MET A 54 19.98 9.96 -6.91
N LEU A 55 19.63 9.04 -6.00
CA LEU A 55 18.29 8.44 -5.96
C LEU A 55 17.26 9.51 -5.65
N VAL A 56 17.43 10.25 -4.55
CA VAL A 56 16.50 11.26 -4.03
C VAL A 56 16.21 12.36 -5.07
N GLU A 57 17.24 12.82 -5.79
CA GLU A 57 17.09 13.82 -6.87
C GLU A 57 16.18 13.35 -8.03
N ARG A 58 16.15 12.04 -8.29
CA ARG A 58 15.37 11.44 -9.39
C ARG A 58 13.96 11.03 -8.98
N ILE A 59 13.63 11.01 -7.69
CA ILE A 59 12.29 10.63 -7.23
C ILE A 59 11.27 11.68 -7.69
N LYS A 60 10.27 11.25 -8.45
CA LYS A 60 9.13 12.07 -8.86
C LYS A 60 7.81 11.56 -8.29
N LYS A 61 7.72 10.25 -8.04
CA LYS A 61 6.54 9.60 -7.48
C LYS A 61 6.96 8.59 -6.40
N ILE A 62 6.12 8.43 -5.40
CA ILE A 62 6.29 7.47 -4.31
C ILE A 62 5.03 6.61 -4.29
N ASP A 63 5.22 5.30 -4.24
CA ASP A 63 4.15 4.32 -4.16
C ASP A 63 4.44 3.38 -2.98
N PHE A 64 3.43 2.66 -2.51
CA PHE A 64 3.56 1.74 -1.40
C PHE A 64 2.54 0.61 -1.44
N ILE A 65 2.89 -0.47 -0.78
CA ILE A 65 2.03 -1.62 -0.52
C ILE A 65 2.17 -1.96 0.97
N THR A 66 1.07 -1.92 1.71
CA THR A 66 1.05 -2.25 3.14
C THR A 66 0.90 -3.74 3.35
N THR A 67 1.56 -4.28 4.37
CA THR A 67 1.48 -5.68 4.80
C THR A 67 1.10 -5.78 6.27
N SER A 68 0.60 -6.95 6.68
CA SER A 68 0.21 -7.20 8.07
C SER A 68 1.42 -7.41 8.97
N THR A 69 2.50 -7.96 8.41
CA THR A 69 3.73 -8.28 9.16
C THR A 69 5.00 -7.77 8.48
N GLU A 70 6.09 -7.65 9.26
CA GLU A 70 7.42 -7.33 8.70
C GLU A 70 7.96 -8.46 7.80
N SER A 71 7.63 -9.71 8.13
CA SER A 71 8.02 -10.88 7.35
C SER A 71 7.42 -10.84 5.94
N GLU A 72 6.13 -10.47 5.83
CA GLU A 72 5.48 -10.23 4.53
C GLU A 72 6.13 -9.08 3.77
N ALA A 73 6.44 -7.96 4.45
CA ALA A 73 7.12 -6.82 3.81
C ALA A 73 8.49 -7.23 3.23
N PHE A 74 9.22 -8.11 3.92
CA PHE A 74 10.50 -8.63 3.43
C PHE A 74 10.32 -9.48 2.16
N LEU A 75 9.34 -10.38 2.15
CA LEU A 75 9.07 -11.23 0.99
C LEU A 75 8.62 -10.39 -0.21
N LEU A 76 7.68 -9.47 0.02
CA LEU A 76 7.18 -8.56 -1.01
C LEU A 76 8.29 -7.70 -1.60
N GLU A 77 9.17 -7.13 -0.77
CA GLU A 77 10.32 -6.33 -1.23
C GLU A 77 11.21 -7.15 -2.17
N ASN A 78 11.60 -8.35 -1.75
CA ASN A 78 12.46 -9.22 -2.53
C ASN A 78 11.84 -9.55 -3.90
N ASN A 79 10.53 -9.75 -3.94
CA ASN A 79 9.83 -10.05 -5.16
C ASN A 79 9.72 -8.83 -6.10
N LEU A 80 9.35 -7.66 -5.57
CA LEU A 80 9.29 -6.40 -6.31
C LEU A 80 10.66 -6.00 -6.89
N ILE A 81 11.76 -6.27 -6.17
CA ILE A 81 13.10 -6.00 -6.68
C ILE A 81 13.45 -6.93 -7.85
N LYS A 82 13.08 -8.21 -7.80
CA LYS A 82 13.33 -9.14 -8.91
C LYS A 82 12.52 -8.80 -10.14
N LEU A 83 11.29 -8.33 -9.94
CA LEU A 83 10.42 -7.94 -11.03
C LEU A 83 10.90 -6.66 -11.72
N HIS A 84 11.12 -5.60 -10.95
CA HIS A 84 11.41 -4.29 -11.52
C HIS A 84 12.90 -4.06 -11.83
N LEU A 85 13.78 -4.89 -11.29
CA LEU A 85 15.24 -4.75 -11.35
C LEU A 85 15.73 -3.30 -11.16
N PRO A 86 15.26 -2.62 -10.10
CA PRO A 86 15.47 -1.20 -9.89
C PRO A 86 16.96 -0.83 -9.83
N LYS A 87 17.33 0.24 -10.56
CA LYS A 87 18.72 0.69 -10.73
C LYS A 87 19.44 0.96 -9.41
N PHE A 88 18.73 1.45 -8.39
CA PHE A 88 19.33 1.88 -7.14
C PHE A 88 19.29 0.85 -6.02
N ASN A 89 18.66 -0.32 -6.18
CA ASN A 89 18.85 -1.41 -5.22
C ASN A 89 20.28 -1.96 -5.39
N ILE A 90 21.02 -2.12 -4.28
CA ILE A 90 22.34 -2.80 -4.30
C ILE A 90 22.05 -4.29 -4.44
N ASP A 91 22.74 -4.92 -5.40
CA ASP A 91 22.54 -6.25 -5.95
C ASP A 91 21.47 -7.11 -5.28
N LEU A 92 20.40 -7.34 -6.04
CA LEU A 92 19.60 -8.57 -6.09
C LEU A 92 19.72 -9.24 -7.47
N LYS A 93 20.74 -8.85 -8.27
CA LYS A 93 20.99 -9.33 -9.64
C LYS A 93 21.72 -10.67 -9.71
N ASP A 94 22.10 -11.25 -8.58
CA ASP A 94 22.84 -12.50 -8.55
C ASP A 94 21.87 -13.68 -8.42
N SER A 95 21.86 -14.54 -9.44
CA SER A 95 21.07 -15.78 -9.54
C SER A 95 21.46 -16.85 -8.49
N ARG A 96 22.38 -16.54 -7.57
CA ARG A 96 22.94 -17.44 -6.55
C ARG A 96 22.19 -17.47 -5.19
N ARG A 97 20.99 -16.89 -5.09
CA ARG A 97 20.34 -16.60 -3.78
C ARG A 97 19.38 -17.64 -3.23
N TYR A 98 19.00 -18.64 -4.03
CA TYR A 98 18.10 -19.69 -3.56
C TYR A 98 18.88 -20.95 -3.23
N ALA A 99 18.56 -21.53 -2.09
CA ALA A 99 19.06 -22.84 -1.74
C ALA A 99 17.89 -23.80 -1.60
N TYR A 100 18.11 -25.02 -2.05
CA TYR A 100 17.21 -26.15 -1.94
C TYR A 100 17.75 -27.08 -0.87
N LEU A 101 16.86 -27.89 -0.31
CA LEU A 101 17.26 -29.13 0.34
C LEU A 101 17.18 -30.23 -0.72
N CYS A 102 18.28 -30.93 -0.95
CA CYS A 102 18.38 -32.05 -1.87
C CYS A 102 18.46 -33.33 -1.05
N LEU A 103 17.55 -34.27 -1.31
CA LEU A 103 17.62 -35.62 -0.80
C LEU A 103 18.24 -36.50 -1.89
N THR A 104 19.42 -37.05 -1.64
CA THR A 104 20.15 -37.83 -2.65
C THR A 104 19.46 -39.17 -2.96
N LYS A 105 19.77 -39.77 -4.11
CA LYS A 105 19.26 -41.10 -4.51
C LYS A 105 20.23 -42.25 -4.15
N ASP A 106 21.15 -42.03 -3.22
CA ASP A 106 22.11 -43.05 -2.78
C ASP A 106 21.43 -44.17 -1.97
N THR A 107 22.13 -45.30 -1.74
CA THR A 107 21.65 -46.41 -0.88
C THR A 107 21.26 -45.94 0.52
N TYR A 108 21.96 -44.94 1.04
CA TYR A 108 21.62 -44.20 2.25
C TYR A 108 21.40 -42.73 1.88
N PRO A 109 20.18 -42.32 1.52
CA PRO A 109 19.86 -40.95 1.12
C PRO A 109 20.30 -39.93 2.17
N VAL A 110 20.92 -38.85 1.71
CA VAL A 110 21.40 -37.76 2.56
C VAL A 110 20.60 -36.49 2.25
N LEU A 111 20.22 -35.74 3.28
CA LEU A 111 19.62 -34.42 3.13
C LEU A 111 20.70 -33.34 3.17
N GLU A 112 20.96 -32.68 2.04
CA GLU A 112 22.00 -31.67 1.90
C GLU A 112 21.47 -30.36 1.32
N VAL A 113 22.22 -29.28 1.51
CA VAL A 113 21.88 -27.97 0.93
C VAL A 113 22.45 -27.88 -0.49
N ALA A 114 21.59 -27.69 -1.48
CA ALA A 114 21.98 -27.51 -2.87
C ALA A 114 21.67 -26.08 -3.34
N ARG A 115 22.59 -25.44 -4.06
CA ARG A 115 22.38 -24.10 -4.65
C ARG A 115 22.05 -24.15 -6.14
N ILE A 116 22.28 -25.30 -6.77
CA ILE A 116 22.01 -25.61 -8.17
C ILE A 116 21.32 -26.99 -8.18
N ARG A 117 20.43 -27.23 -9.15
CA ARG A 117 19.75 -28.52 -9.35
C ARG A 117 20.53 -29.43 -10.30
N ASP A 118 21.80 -29.68 -9.98
CA ASP A 118 22.77 -30.40 -10.83
C ASP A 118 23.00 -31.86 -10.39
N LYS A 119 22.81 -32.17 -9.10
CA LYS A 119 22.94 -33.53 -8.55
C LYS A 119 21.71 -34.41 -8.83
N LYS A 120 21.93 -35.73 -8.91
CA LYS A 120 20.87 -36.75 -8.96
C LYS A 120 20.20 -36.86 -7.57
N GLY A 121 19.10 -36.15 -7.37
CA GLY A 121 18.37 -36.11 -6.11
C GLY A 121 16.97 -35.49 -6.24
N GLU A 122 16.18 -35.59 -5.18
CA GLU A 122 14.90 -34.88 -5.06
C GLU A 122 15.12 -33.53 -4.37
N TYR A 123 14.62 -32.44 -4.97
CA TYR A 123 14.86 -31.08 -4.50
C TYR A 123 13.61 -30.47 -3.88
N PHE A 124 13.76 -29.89 -2.70
CA PHE A 124 12.71 -29.25 -1.92
C PHE A 124 13.08 -27.78 -1.65
N GLY A 125 12.14 -26.86 -1.78
CA GLY A 125 12.36 -25.41 -1.77
C GLY A 125 11.83 -24.73 -3.04
N PRO A 126 12.24 -23.49 -3.37
CA PRO A 126 13.44 -22.77 -2.92
C PRO A 126 13.28 -22.06 -1.57
N PHE A 127 14.25 -22.23 -0.68
CA PHE A 127 14.31 -21.51 0.59
C PHE A 127 14.97 -20.14 0.40
N THR A 128 14.23 -19.09 0.75
CA THR A 128 14.71 -17.69 0.69
C THR A 128 15.50 -17.24 1.92
N SER A 129 15.31 -17.93 3.05
CA SER A 129 16.01 -17.68 4.30
C SER A 129 16.91 -18.86 4.67
N GLY A 130 18.21 -18.58 4.84
CA GLY A 130 19.17 -19.57 5.32
C GLY A 130 18.85 -20.08 6.73
N ARG A 131 18.26 -19.24 7.58
CA ARG A 131 17.82 -19.63 8.94
C ARG A 131 16.64 -20.60 8.89
N VAL A 132 15.61 -20.29 8.08
CA VAL A 132 14.43 -21.16 7.94
C VAL A 132 14.84 -22.52 7.35
N ARG A 133 15.66 -22.52 6.29
CA ARG A 133 16.20 -23.76 5.72
C ARG A 133 16.95 -24.59 6.76
N LYS A 134 17.79 -23.95 7.58
CA LYS A 134 18.55 -24.63 8.62
C LYS A 134 17.63 -25.22 9.68
N ILE A 135 16.61 -24.48 10.13
CA ILE A 135 15.59 -24.99 11.06
C ILE A 135 14.90 -26.21 10.47
N VAL A 136 14.39 -26.13 9.24
CA VAL A 136 13.73 -27.23 8.53
C VAL A 136 14.64 -28.47 8.46
N MET A 137 15.89 -28.28 8.03
CA MET A 137 16.87 -29.35 7.90
C MET A 137 17.23 -29.97 9.25
N ASP A 138 17.45 -29.14 10.27
CA ASP A 138 17.82 -29.57 11.62
C ASP A 138 16.66 -30.31 12.29
N THR A 139 15.42 -29.82 12.16
CA THR A 139 14.21 -30.47 12.69
C THR A 139 14.04 -31.84 12.06
N VAL A 140 14.07 -31.91 10.73
CA VAL A 140 13.86 -33.15 9.99
C VAL A 140 14.99 -34.15 10.25
N SER A 141 16.25 -33.70 10.25
CA SER A 141 17.40 -34.58 10.48
C SER A 141 17.44 -35.12 11.92
N ARG A 142 17.17 -34.29 12.94
CA ARG A 142 17.15 -34.73 14.34
C ARG A 142 15.99 -35.68 14.62
N ASN A 143 14.77 -35.30 14.24
CA ASN A 143 13.57 -36.04 14.63
C ASN A 143 13.41 -37.36 13.86
N PHE A 144 13.78 -37.38 12.59
CA PHE A 144 13.67 -38.59 11.76
C PHE A 144 15.01 -39.32 11.58
N LYS A 145 16.06 -38.90 12.31
CA LYS A 145 17.41 -39.46 12.27
C LYS A 145 17.95 -39.61 10.84
N ILE A 146 17.68 -38.62 9.98
CA ILE A 146 18.16 -38.58 8.59
C ILE A 146 19.59 -38.06 8.54
N LEU A 147 20.42 -38.72 7.73
CA LEU A 147 21.80 -38.35 7.51
C LEU A 147 21.88 -37.02 6.75
N THR A 148 22.78 -36.13 7.19
CA THR A 148 23.09 -34.85 6.51
C THR A 148 24.45 -34.87 5.81
N LYS A 149 25.19 -35.98 5.96
CA LYS A 149 26.44 -36.29 5.26
C LYS A 149 26.47 -37.79 4.92
N LYS A 150 27.31 -38.18 3.95
CA LYS A 150 27.49 -39.60 3.60
C LYS A 150 27.98 -40.38 4.83
N PRO A 151 27.36 -41.53 5.14
CA PRO A 151 27.75 -42.34 6.30
C PRO A 151 29.12 -43.00 6.07
N SER A 152 29.89 -43.17 7.15
CA SER A 152 31.13 -43.96 7.10
C SER A 152 30.82 -45.47 6.99
N PRO A 153 31.77 -46.31 6.51
CA PRO A 153 31.57 -47.76 6.43
C PRO A 153 31.22 -48.44 7.77
N LYS A 154 31.63 -47.84 8.90
CA LYS A 154 31.25 -48.32 10.24
C LYS A 154 29.79 -48.01 10.55
N LEU A 155 29.33 -46.80 10.20
CA LEU A 155 27.96 -46.36 10.46
C LEU A 155 26.94 -47.10 9.59
N THR A 156 27.31 -47.48 8.36
CA THR A 156 26.44 -48.29 7.49
C THR A 156 26.17 -49.69 8.02
N LYS A 157 26.99 -50.22 8.93
CA LYS A 157 26.76 -51.52 9.59
C LYS A 157 25.77 -51.45 10.75
N ILE A 158 25.52 -50.25 11.28
CA ILE A 158 24.65 -50.01 12.45
C ILE A 158 23.26 -49.53 12.03
N ILE A 159 23.18 -48.84 10.88
CA ILE A 159 21.91 -48.34 10.35
C ILE A 159 21.23 -49.45 9.55
N ASP A 160 20.12 -49.98 10.07
CA ASP A 160 19.25 -50.87 9.32
C ASP A 160 18.71 -50.18 8.07
N LYS A 161 18.82 -50.89 6.94
CA LYS A 161 18.54 -50.31 5.62
C LYS A 161 17.04 -50.12 5.39
N GLU A 162 16.22 -51.06 5.82
CA GLU A 162 14.76 -51.00 5.58
C GLU A 162 14.11 -50.00 6.52
N GLU A 163 14.53 -49.96 7.78
CA GLU A 163 14.09 -48.95 8.74
C GLU A 163 14.49 -47.54 8.30
N TYR A 164 15.70 -47.35 7.77
CA TYR A 164 16.15 -46.06 7.26
C TYR A 164 15.34 -45.61 6.03
N LYS A 165 14.99 -46.53 5.12
CA LYS A 165 14.11 -46.21 3.98
C LYS A 165 12.73 -45.72 4.44
N VAL A 166 12.17 -46.31 5.50
CA VAL A 166 10.89 -45.86 6.08
C VAL A 166 11.02 -44.42 6.60
N ARG A 167 12.09 -44.12 7.34
CA ARG A 167 12.38 -42.75 7.83
C ARG A 167 12.52 -41.75 6.68
N VAL A 168 13.28 -42.11 5.63
CA VAL A 168 13.46 -41.28 4.43
C VAL A 168 12.13 -41.04 3.71
N SER A 169 11.26 -42.05 3.62
CA SER A 169 9.92 -41.92 3.03
C SER A 169 9.02 -40.95 3.80
N LYS A 170 9.06 -41.00 5.15
CA LYS A 170 8.36 -40.02 6.00
C LYS A 170 8.86 -38.60 5.73
N VAL A 171 10.18 -38.39 5.71
CA VAL A 171 10.79 -37.09 5.42
C VAL A 171 10.45 -36.57 4.03
N ARG A 172 10.44 -37.44 3.01
CA ARG A 172 9.99 -37.08 1.67
C ARG A 172 8.56 -36.53 1.68
N LYS A 173 7.63 -37.19 2.39
CA LYS A 173 6.24 -36.72 2.49
C LYS A 173 6.13 -35.36 3.18
N ILE A 174 6.91 -35.13 4.24
CA ILE A 174 6.98 -33.83 4.94
C ILE A 174 7.46 -32.73 4.00
N LEU A 175 8.59 -32.94 3.31
CA LEU A 175 9.18 -31.93 2.44
C LEU A 175 8.35 -31.68 1.16
N GLN A 176 7.43 -32.58 0.81
CA GLN A 176 6.43 -32.42 -0.26
C GLN A 176 5.12 -31.76 0.19
N GLY A 177 4.98 -31.36 1.46
CA GLY A 177 3.78 -30.70 1.98
C GLY A 177 2.61 -31.65 2.27
N LYS A 178 2.86 -32.95 2.47
CA LYS A 178 1.85 -33.94 2.88
C LYS A 178 1.90 -34.19 4.40
N SER A 179 1.99 -33.12 5.18
CA SER A 179 2.25 -33.16 6.62
C SER A 179 0.99 -33.37 7.47
N GLU A 180 -0.21 -33.01 7.00
CA GLU A 180 -1.48 -33.22 7.71
C GLU A 180 -1.68 -34.68 8.16
N LYS A 181 -1.46 -35.64 7.25
CA LYS A 181 -1.62 -37.07 7.57
C LYS A 181 -0.58 -37.55 8.57
N LEU A 182 0.64 -37.03 8.49
CA LEU A 182 1.72 -37.39 9.42
C LEU A 182 1.50 -36.77 10.80
N ILE A 183 1.03 -35.53 10.87
CA ILE A 183 0.66 -34.87 12.13
C ILE A 183 -0.43 -35.72 12.81
N SER A 184 -1.46 -36.14 12.07
CA SER A 184 -2.51 -37.02 12.61
C SER A 184 -1.96 -38.35 13.14
N GLU A 185 -1.02 -38.99 12.43
CA GLU A 185 -0.35 -40.22 12.87
C GLU A 185 0.48 -39.99 14.15
N LEU A 186 1.29 -38.93 14.18
CA LEU A 186 2.11 -38.57 15.35
C LEU A 186 1.26 -38.18 16.56
N THR A 187 0.12 -37.49 16.36
CA THR A 187 -0.80 -37.14 17.44
C THR A 187 -1.42 -38.40 18.07
N LYS A 188 -1.81 -39.38 17.24
CA LYS A 188 -2.33 -40.66 17.75
C LYS A 188 -1.25 -41.44 18.53
N GLU A 189 -0.04 -41.48 18.01
CA GLU A 189 1.10 -42.13 18.67
C GLU A 189 1.45 -41.43 20.00
N MET A 190 1.43 -40.10 20.01
CA MET A 190 1.65 -39.28 21.22
C MET A 190 0.58 -39.54 22.28
N GLN A 191 -0.70 -39.58 21.88
CA GLN A 191 -1.81 -39.89 22.77
C GLN A 191 -1.70 -41.30 23.35
N LYS A 192 -1.30 -42.28 22.52
CA LYS A 192 -1.06 -43.65 22.96
C LYS A 192 0.08 -43.71 23.99
N CYS A 193 1.22 -43.09 23.71
CA CYS A 193 2.35 -43.07 24.65
C CYS A 193 2.03 -42.33 25.96
N ALA A 194 1.20 -41.27 25.90
CA ALA A 194 0.70 -40.60 27.10
C ALA A 194 -0.23 -41.50 27.92
N SER A 195 -1.06 -42.33 27.27
CA SER A 195 -1.91 -43.32 27.96
C SER A 195 -1.14 -44.51 28.53
N GLU A 196 0.03 -44.83 27.96
CA GLU A 196 0.95 -45.88 28.42
C GLU A 196 2.01 -45.35 29.40
N GLU A 197 1.83 -44.14 29.95
CA GLU A 197 2.74 -43.46 30.89
C GLU A 197 4.18 -43.24 30.38
N ASN A 198 4.39 -43.32 29.05
CA ASN A 198 5.67 -43.05 28.40
C ASN A 198 5.79 -41.56 28.04
N PHE A 199 5.91 -40.71 29.07
CA PHE A 199 5.88 -39.26 28.94
C PHE A 199 7.08 -38.67 28.18
N GLU A 200 8.28 -39.27 28.32
CA GLU A 200 9.47 -38.79 27.60
C GLU A 200 9.30 -38.91 26.07
N TYR A 201 8.75 -40.03 25.62
CA TYR A 201 8.49 -40.26 24.20
C TYR A 201 7.32 -39.39 23.71
N ALA A 202 6.28 -39.21 24.53
CA ALA A 202 5.16 -38.31 24.21
C ALA A 202 5.62 -36.84 24.06
N VAL A 203 6.52 -36.35 24.91
CA VAL A 203 7.12 -35.00 24.78
C VAL A 203 7.89 -34.88 23.48
N THR A 204 8.67 -35.91 23.12
CA THR A 204 9.41 -35.94 21.85
C THR A 204 8.48 -35.83 20.64
N LEU A 205 7.36 -36.57 20.66
CA LEU A 205 6.34 -36.53 19.60
C LEU A 205 5.60 -35.18 19.55
N ARG A 206 5.31 -34.56 20.71
CA ARG A 206 4.71 -33.23 20.80
C ARG A 206 5.61 -32.18 20.16
N ASP A 207 6.88 -32.15 20.55
CA ASP A 207 7.85 -31.18 20.02
C ASP A 207 8.06 -31.39 18.50
N GLN A 208 7.94 -32.63 18.01
CA GLN A 208 7.90 -32.94 16.57
C GLN A 208 6.67 -32.36 15.87
N ILE A 209 5.48 -32.49 16.48
CA ILE A 209 4.23 -31.93 15.96
C ILE A 209 4.31 -30.40 15.92
N ASP A 210 4.77 -29.75 16.99
CA ASP A 210 4.89 -28.29 17.07
C ASP A 210 5.89 -27.74 16.04
N ALA A 211 7.00 -28.45 15.82
CA ALA A 211 7.96 -28.09 14.81
C ALA A 211 7.40 -28.24 13.38
N LEU A 212 6.58 -29.27 13.13
CA LEU A 212 5.89 -29.47 11.84
C LEU A 212 4.84 -28.38 11.59
N ASN A 213 4.03 -28.03 12.59
CA ASN A 213 3.04 -26.95 12.51
C ASN A 213 3.72 -25.60 12.20
N THR A 214 4.81 -25.29 12.91
CA THR A 214 5.60 -24.06 12.67
C THR A 214 6.24 -24.03 11.28
N MET A 215 6.55 -25.21 10.72
CA MET A 215 7.10 -25.35 9.38
C MET A 215 6.03 -25.20 8.31
N GLU A 216 4.83 -25.78 8.48
CA GLU A 216 3.68 -25.60 7.59
C GLU A 216 3.27 -24.12 7.52
N GLU A 217 3.16 -23.41 8.64
CA GLU A 217 2.85 -21.96 8.64
C GLU A 217 3.84 -21.15 7.78
N LYS A 218 5.11 -21.57 7.72
CA LYS A 218 6.15 -20.95 6.90
C LYS A 218 6.19 -21.47 5.46
N GLN A 219 5.75 -22.70 5.20
CA GLN A 219 5.71 -23.32 3.87
C GLN A 219 4.44 -22.99 3.10
N VAL A 220 3.30 -22.78 3.78
CA VAL A 220 2.05 -22.19 3.24
C VAL A 220 2.32 -20.80 2.67
N MET A 221 3.18 -20.01 3.32
CA MET A 221 3.70 -18.75 2.77
C MET A 221 4.59 -18.93 1.52
N GLU A 222 5.06 -20.14 1.21
CA GLU A 222 5.76 -20.47 -0.05
C GLU A 222 4.87 -21.18 -1.08
N LEU A 223 3.79 -21.86 -0.68
CA LEU A 223 2.82 -22.54 -1.56
C LEU A 223 1.84 -21.59 -2.26
N SER A 224 1.64 -20.41 -1.67
CA SER A 224 1.02 -19.25 -2.32
C SER A 224 1.70 -18.83 -3.64
N ARG A 225 2.86 -19.41 -3.99
CA ARG A 225 3.59 -19.23 -5.26
C ARG A 225 2.93 -19.84 -6.51
N SER A 226 1.75 -20.46 -6.42
CA SER A 226 1.02 -20.98 -7.59
C SER A 226 -0.09 -20.06 -8.11
N ILE A 227 -0.39 -18.96 -7.40
CA ILE A 227 -1.48 -18.06 -7.77
C ILE A 227 -1.02 -17.13 -8.89
N ASP A 228 -1.63 -17.30 -10.05
CA ASP A 228 -1.57 -16.41 -11.21
C ASP A 228 -2.97 -15.85 -11.43
N ALA A 229 -3.22 -14.68 -10.86
CA ALA A 229 -4.53 -14.05 -10.89
C ALA A 229 -4.43 -12.53 -10.87
N ASN A 230 -5.42 -11.85 -11.43
CA ASN A 230 -5.65 -10.45 -11.09
C ASN A 230 -6.64 -10.40 -9.93
N ILE A 231 -6.33 -9.57 -8.94
CA ILE A 231 -7.10 -9.45 -7.71
C ILE A 231 -7.64 -8.04 -7.67
N ILE A 232 -8.95 -7.92 -7.83
CA ILE A 232 -9.63 -6.63 -7.86
C ILE A 232 -10.49 -6.54 -6.63
N ASN A 233 -10.39 -5.41 -5.92
CA ASN A 233 -11.31 -5.08 -4.84
C ASN A 233 -11.65 -3.60 -4.92
N TYR A 234 -12.72 -3.17 -4.26
CA TYR A 234 -13.16 -1.78 -4.29
C TYR A 234 -13.82 -1.37 -2.97
N GLY A 235 -13.88 -0.06 -2.73
CA GLY A 235 -14.69 0.55 -1.70
C GLY A 235 -15.52 1.71 -2.28
N ILE A 236 -16.78 1.84 -1.87
CA ILE A 236 -17.68 2.91 -2.35
C ILE A 236 -17.84 3.96 -1.24
N TYR A 237 -17.47 5.20 -1.55
CA TYR A 237 -17.51 6.30 -0.58
C TYR A 237 -17.88 7.61 -1.26
N GLY A 238 -18.87 8.31 -0.70
CA GLY A 238 -19.27 9.63 -1.21
C GLY A 238 -19.82 9.61 -2.64
N GLY A 239 -20.29 8.46 -3.13
CA GLY A 239 -20.71 8.29 -4.52
C GLY A 239 -19.57 8.04 -5.52
N GLU A 240 -18.34 7.83 -5.05
CA GLU A 240 -17.21 7.40 -5.87
C GLU A 240 -16.80 5.96 -5.53
N VAL A 241 -16.29 5.24 -6.52
CA VAL A 241 -15.66 3.92 -6.39
C VAL A 241 -14.15 4.10 -6.29
N TYR A 242 -13.56 3.50 -5.27
CA TYR A 242 -12.12 3.39 -5.06
C TYR A 242 -11.69 1.96 -5.31
N LEU A 243 -11.18 1.68 -6.51
CA LEU A 243 -10.85 0.33 -6.96
C LEU A 243 -9.34 0.14 -7.01
N LEU A 244 -8.89 -1.00 -6.51
CA LEU A 244 -7.49 -1.41 -6.57
C LEU A 244 -7.40 -2.76 -7.29
N LEU A 245 -6.51 -2.80 -8.29
CA LEU A 245 -6.22 -3.98 -9.08
C LEU A 245 -4.76 -4.38 -8.85
N PHE A 246 -4.56 -5.58 -8.31
CA PHE A 246 -3.25 -6.19 -8.17
C PHE A 246 -3.09 -7.29 -9.22
N ASN A 247 -2.05 -7.17 -10.03
CA ASN A 247 -1.62 -8.26 -10.91
C ASN A 247 -0.75 -9.19 -10.08
N VAL A 248 -1.16 -10.43 -9.88
CA VAL A 248 -0.39 -11.43 -9.13
C VAL A 248 0.07 -12.53 -10.08
N ARG A 249 1.37 -12.78 -10.15
CA ARG A 249 1.97 -13.88 -10.90
C ARG A 249 2.86 -14.69 -10.00
N LYS A 250 2.69 -16.01 -10.00
CA LYS A 250 3.47 -16.93 -9.15
C LYS A 250 3.46 -16.50 -7.66
N GLY A 251 2.31 -16.02 -7.18
CA GLY A 251 2.13 -15.52 -5.80
C GLY A 251 2.77 -14.16 -5.49
N VAL A 252 3.29 -13.47 -6.50
CA VAL A 252 3.94 -12.16 -6.36
C VAL A 252 3.07 -11.07 -6.92
N VAL A 253 2.89 -9.97 -6.19
CA VAL A 253 2.31 -8.73 -6.74
C VAL A 253 3.27 -8.14 -7.76
N GLU A 254 2.90 -8.21 -9.03
CA GLU A 254 3.65 -7.64 -10.13
C GLU A 254 3.37 -6.16 -10.36
N ASP A 255 2.09 -5.82 -10.31
CA ASP A 255 1.65 -4.47 -10.58
C ASP A 255 0.47 -4.11 -9.68
N LYS A 256 0.38 -2.82 -9.42
CA LYS A 256 -0.66 -2.20 -8.62
C LYS A 256 -1.22 -1.03 -9.43
N GLN A 257 -2.51 -1.10 -9.73
CA GLN A 257 -3.22 -0.07 -10.44
C GLN A 257 -4.38 0.46 -9.57
N GLU A 258 -4.49 1.77 -9.50
CA GLU A 258 -5.45 2.51 -8.68
C GLU A 258 -6.44 3.22 -9.60
N PHE A 259 -7.74 3.10 -9.32
CA PHE A 259 -8.80 3.72 -10.09
C PHE A 259 -9.80 4.42 -9.17
N ILE A 260 -10.22 5.61 -9.57
CA ILE A 260 -11.26 6.41 -8.90
C ILE A 260 -12.22 6.92 -9.98
N PHE A 261 -13.51 6.65 -9.81
CA PHE A 261 -14.56 7.08 -10.73
C PHE A 261 -15.92 7.10 -10.02
N ASP A 262 -16.93 7.73 -10.63
CA ASP A 262 -18.27 7.83 -10.04
C ASP A 262 -18.93 6.45 -9.94
N TYR A 263 -19.67 6.22 -8.86
CA TYR A 263 -20.46 5.00 -8.66
C TYR A 263 -21.71 4.99 -9.54
N TYR A 264 -21.96 3.84 -10.16
CA TYR A 264 -23.20 3.47 -10.85
C TYR A 264 -23.37 1.95 -10.73
N GLU A 265 -24.57 1.41 -10.95
CA GLU A 265 -24.92 0.03 -10.58
C GLU A 265 -24.01 -1.05 -11.22
N ASP A 266 -23.65 -0.89 -12.50
CA ASP A 266 -22.90 -1.89 -13.27
C ASP A 266 -21.39 -1.59 -13.41
N PHE A 267 -20.86 -0.71 -12.57
CA PHE A 267 -19.50 -0.18 -12.73
C PHE A 267 -18.40 -1.22 -12.81
N LEU A 268 -18.56 -2.35 -12.12
CA LEU A 268 -17.53 -3.38 -12.05
C LEU A 268 -17.41 -4.15 -13.37
N GLU A 269 -18.52 -4.37 -14.07
CA GLU A 269 -18.55 -5.08 -15.34
C GLU A 269 -17.98 -4.22 -16.46
N ASP A 270 -18.35 -2.95 -16.48
CA ASP A 270 -17.79 -1.94 -17.39
C ASP A 270 -16.29 -1.77 -17.17
N PHE A 271 -15.87 -1.65 -15.91
CA PHE A 271 -14.45 -1.58 -15.56
C PHE A 271 -13.68 -2.79 -16.08
N LEU A 272 -14.18 -4.00 -15.83
CA LEU A 272 -13.54 -5.24 -16.29
C LEU A 272 -13.48 -5.32 -17.82
N SER A 273 -14.51 -4.85 -18.51
CA SER A 273 -14.54 -4.84 -19.97
C SER A 273 -13.51 -3.85 -20.54
N GLN A 274 -13.34 -2.69 -19.91
CA GLN A 274 -12.41 -1.64 -20.34
C GLN A 274 -10.95 -1.95 -20.00
N VAL A 275 -10.68 -2.46 -18.79
CA VAL A 275 -9.30 -2.65 -18.31
C VAL A 275 -8.52 -3.71 -19.12
N TYR A 276 -9.23 -4.62 -19.79
CA TYR A 276 -8.65 -5.66 -20.63
C TYR A 276 -8.71 -5.34 -22.14
N VAL A 277 -9.10 -4.12 -22.53
CA VAL A 277 -9.01 -3.70 -23.93
C VAL A 277 -7.53 -3.64 -24.35
N GLY A 278 -7.16 -4.46 -25.33
CA GLY A 278 -5.78 -4.54 -25.81
C GLY A 278 -4.79 -5.18 -24.83
N VAL A 279 -5.27 -5.75 -23.72
CA VAL A 279 -4.45 -6.40 -22.69
C VAL A 279 -4.94 -7.83 -22.49
N VAL A 280 -4.03 -8.80 -22.54
CA VAL A 280 -4.38 -10.21 -22.34
C VAL A 280 -4.76 -10.46 -20.87
N PRO A 281 -6.00 -10.91 -20.56
CA PRO A 281 -6.40 -11.16 -19.18
C PRO A 281 -5.70 -12.39 -18.57
N PRO A 282 -5.60 -12.48 -17.23
CA PRO A 282 -5.03 -13.63 -16.54
C PRO A 282 -5.92 -14.88 -16.67
N LYS A 283 -5.40 -16.05 -16.26
CA LYS A 283 -6.20 -17.28 -16.18
C LYS A 283 -7.32 -17.18 -15.13
N GLU A 284 -7.11 -16.39 -14.09
CA GLU A 284 -8.06 -16.21 -13.01
C GLU A 284 -8.17 -14.74 -12.58
N ILE A 285 -9.39 -14.29 -12.30
CA ILE A 285 -9.69 -12.97 -11.74
C ILE A 285 -10.45 -13.16 -10.44
N LEU A 286 -9.96 -12.59 -9.35
CA LEU A 286 -10.60 -12.63 -8.03
C LEU A 286 -11.38 -11.32 -7.80
N LEU A 287 -12.66 -11.44 -7.47
CA LEU A 287 -13.58 -10.32 -7.23
C LEU A 287 -14.27 -10.43 -5.87
N PRO A 288 -14.67 -9.31 -5.23
CA PRO A 288 -15.42 -9.33 -3.97
C PRO A 288 -16.90 -9.69 -4.17
N THR A 289 -17.44 -9.48 -5.37
CA THR A 289 -18.85 -9.68 -5.74
C THR A 289 -18.97 -10.44 -7.05
N LYS A 290 -20.14 -11.04 -7.29
CA LYS A 290 -20.44 -11.72 -8.56
C LYS A 290 -20.69 -10.68 -9.65
N VAL A 291 -20.37 -11.09 -10.88
CA VAL A 291 -20.61 -10.35 -12.12
C VAL A 291 -21.37 -11.25 -13.10
N GLY A 292 -21.91 -10.65 -14.16
CA GLY A 292 -22.64 -11.29 -15.24
C GLY A 292 -21.90 -12.48 -15.84
N LYS A 293 -22.64 -13.55 -16.15
CA LYS A 293 -22.08 -14.83 -16.63
C LYS A 293 -21.30 -14.66 -17.95
N TYR A 294 -21.72 -13.74 -18.80
CA TYR A 294 -21.12 -13.50 -20.12
C TYR A 294 -19.71 -12.88 -20.05
N LEU A 295 -19.36 -12.21 -18.95
CA LEU A 295 -18.06 -11.54 -18.82
C LEU A 295 -16.90 -12.53 -18.83
N GLY A 296 -17.07 -13.70 -18.18
CA GLY A 296 -16.06 -14.75 -18.20
C GLY A 296 -15.81 -15.31 -19.61
N GLU A 297 -16.86 -15.43 -20.42
CA GLU A 297 -16.77 -15.87 -21.82
C GLU A 297 -16.11 -14.82 -22.69
N TYR A 298 -16.50 -13.54 -22.54
CA TYR A 298 -15.88 -12.41 -23.24
C TYR A 298 -14.36 -12.34 -22.97
N LEU A 299 -13.95 -12.39 -21.71
CA LEU A 299 -12.53 -12.37 -21.34
C LEU A 299 -11.80 -13.63 -21.82
N SER A 300 -12.47 -14.78 -21.84
CA SER A 300 -11.91 -16.03 -22.40
C SER A 300 -11.64 -15.92 -23.90
N LYS A 301 -12.51 -15.22 -24.66
CA LYS A 301 -12.30 -14.95 -26.08
C LYS A 301 -11.09 -14.04 -26.30
N ILE A 302 -10.96 -12.95 -25.54
CA ILE A 302 -9.78 -12.05 -25.62
C ILE A 302 -8.49 -12.81 -25.34
N ARG A 303 -8.51 -13.72 -24.35
CA ARG A 303 -7.33 -14.50 -23.94
C ARG A 303 -7.00 -15.65 -24.90
N GLY A 304 -7.96 -16.12 -25.70
CA GLY A 304 -7.85 -17.36 -26.46
C GLY A 304 -7.87 -18.64 -25.60
N SER A 305 -8.19 -18.54 -24.30
CA SER A 305 -8.32 -19.70 -23.40
C SER A 305 -9.10 -19.32 -22.14
N LYS A 306 -9.68 -20.31 -21.45
CA LYS A 306 -10.62 -20.09 -20.34
C LYS A 306 -10.08 -19.14 -19.25
N VAL A 307 -10.84 -18.10 -18.97
CA VAL A 307 -10.67 -17.17 -17.85
C VAL A 307 -11.68 -17.52 -16.76
N LYS A 308 -11.19 -17.78 -15.55
CA LYS A 308 -12.04 -18.07 -14.38
C LYS A 308 -12.26 -16.79 -13.58
N ILE A 309 -13.52 -16.41 -13.39
CA ILE A 309 -13.88 -15.36 -12.42
C ILE A 309 -14.28 -16.05 -11.11
N SER A 310 -13.59 -15.72 -10.03
CA SER A 310 -13.76 -16.35 -8.72
C SER A 310 -14.17 -15.31 -7.68
N VAL A 311 -15.18 -15.65 -6.86
CA VAL A 311 -15.61 -14.86 -5.70
C VAL A 311 -15.34 -15.68 -4.43
N PRO A 312 -14.08 -15.73 -3.97
CA PRO A 312 -13.69 -16.57 -2.84
C PRO A 312 -14.34 -16.08 -1.55
N LYS A 313 -14.93 -17.02 -0.79
CA LYS A 313 -15.56 -16.74 0.51
C LYS A 313 -14.70 -17.11 1.72
N LYS A 314 -13.72 -18.02 1.54
CA LYS A 314 -12.82 -18.53 2.60
C LYS A 314 -11.47 -18.97 2.01
N GLY A 315 -10.47 -19.15 2.86
CA GLY A 315 -9.11 -19.60 2.50
C GLY A 315 -8.23 -18.51 1.87
N GLU A 316 -7.06 -18.91 1.36
CA GLU A 316 -6.00 -18.00 0.88
C GLU A 316 -6.47 -16.95 -0.13
N LYS A 317 -7.33 -17.33 -1.09
CA LYS A 317 -7.87 -16.39 -2.09
C LYS A 317 -8.73 -15.29 -1.48
N LYS A 318 -9.43 -15.59 -0.37
CA LYS A 318 -10.20 -14.59 0.38
C LYS A 318 -9.26 -13.69 1.19
N GLU A 319 -8.18 -14.23 1.75
CA GLU A 319 -7.16 -13.43 2.43
C GLU A 319 -6.50 -12.44 1.47
N LEU A 320 -6.22 -12.85 0.23
CA LEU A 320 -5.71 -11.95 -0.80
C LEU A 320 -6.70 -10.82 -1.15
N LEU A 321 -8.00 -11.12 -1.26
CA LEU A 321 -9.01 -10.06 -1.43
C LEU A 321 -9.03 -9.10 -0.24
N ASN A 322 -8.95 -9.62 0.98
CA ASN A 322 -8.91 -8.81 2.18
C ASN A 322 -7.64 -7.93 2.23
N PHE A 323 -6.50 -8.47 1.78
CA PHE A 323 -5.25 -7.73 1.65
C PHE A 323 -5.36 -6.57 0.66
N VAL A 324 -5.98 -6.77 -0.50
CA VAL A 324 -6.26 -5.69 -1.46
C VAL A 324 -7.20 -4.64 -0.84
N TYR A 325 -8.22 -5.06 -0.09
CA TYR A 325 -9.13 -4.14 0.61
C TYR A 325 -8.45 -3.33 1.72
N GLN A 326 -7.54 -3.94 2.47
CA GLN A 326 -6.71 -3.21 3.45
C GLN A 326 -5.82 -2.18 2.76
N ASN A 327 -5.27 -2.50 1.58
CA ASN A 327 -4.50 -1.56 0.79
C ASN A 327 -5.35 -0.43 0.21
N ILE A 328 -6.61 -0.68 -0.19
CA ILE A 328 -7.59 0.37 -0.52
C ILE A 328 -7.75 1.29 0.67
N SER A 329 -7.88 0.72 1.87
CA SER A 329 -8.07 1.50 3.08
C SER A 329 -6.86 2.36 3.44
N ALA A 330 -5.66 1.80 3.32
CA ALA A 330 -4.42 2.54 3.56
C ALA A 330 -4.14 3.61 2.48
N THR A 331 -4.52 3.33 1.23
CA THR A 331 -4.29 4.22 0.08
C THR A 331 -5.29 5.36 0.05
N PHE A 332 -6.57 5.07 0.26
CA PHE A 332 -7.67 6.02 0.07
C PHE A 332 -8.26 6.54 1.39
N PHE A 333 -8.35 5.74 2.47
CA PHE A 333 -8.93 6.18 3.76
C PHE A 333 -7.94 6.86 4.71
N ALA A 334 -6.66 6.97 4.35
CA ALA A 334 -5.74 7.87 5.03
C ALA A 334 -6.24 9.34 4.97
N GLY A 335 -6.96 9.74 3.92
CA GLY A 335 -7.66 11.02 3.83
C GLY A 335 -8.88 11.10 4.76
N LYS A 336 -9.74 10.06 4.76
CA LYS A 336 -10.95 10.01 5.58
C LYS A 336 -10.70 10.09 7.08
N VAL A 337 -9.74 9.34 7.60
CA VAL A 337 -9.36 9.40 9.03
C VAL A 337 -8.91 10.82 9.41
N ARG A 338 -8.18 11.51 8.53
CA ARG A 338 -7.78 12.91 8.75
C ARG A 338 -8.97 13.86 8.75
N MET A 339 -9.94 13.64 7.87
CA MET A 339 -11.17 14.43 7.81
C MET A 339 -12.11 14.17 8.98
N GLU A 340 -12.19 12.93 9.48
CA GLU A 340 -12.93 12.59 10.70
C GLU A 340 -12.27 13.18 11.95
N GLU A 341 -10.93 13.13 12.05
CA GLU A 341 -10.19 13.83 13.11
C GLU A 341 -10.41 15.34 13.03
N LEU A 342 -10.45 15.92 11.82
CA LEU A 342 -10.74 17.34 11.59
C LEU A 342 -12.18 17.71 11.97
N GLN A 343 -13.15 16.87 11.61
CA GLN A 343 -14.56 17.03 11.96
C GLN A 343 -14.75 17.08 13.47
N LYS A 344 -14.14 16.15 14.20
CA LYS A 344 -14.17 16.12 15.68
C LYS A 344 -13.45 17.32 16.28
N ALA A 345 -12.27 17.67 15.76
CA ALA A 345 -11.44 18.75 16.28
C ALA A 345 -12.10 20.14 16.15
N LEU A 346 -12.90 20.34 15.12
CA LEU A 346 -13.60 21.60 14.83
C LEU A 346 -15.10 21.55 15.12
N SER A 347 -15.59 20.43 15.69
CA SER A 347 -17.01 20.19 15.93
C SER A 347 -17.89 20.46 14.70
N LEU A 348 -17.42 20.04 13.52
CA LEU A 348 -18.15 20.24 12.27
C LEU A 348 -19.41 19.35 12.23
N PRO A 349 -20.51 19.81 11.62
CA PRO A 349 -21.76 19.06 11.58
C PRO A 349 -21.67 17.76 10.78
N LYS A 350 -20.71 17.67 9.84
CA LYS A 350 -20.44 16.49 9.03
C LYS A 350 -18.95 16.42 8.69
N VAL A 351 -18.51 15.24 8.24
CA VAL A 351 -17.14 15.04 7.76
C VAL A 351 -16.91 15.93 6.52
N PRO A 352 -15.87 16.77 6.49
CA PRO A 352 -15.67 17.72 5.41
C PRO A 352 -15.05 17.04 4.19
N MET A 353 -15.88 16.43 3.33
CA MET A 353 -15.46 15.65 2.17
C MET A 353 -14.95 16.53 1.04
N LEU A 354 -15.54 17.72 0.86
CA LEU A 354 -15.07 18.76 -0.05
C LEU A 354 -14.60 19.99 0.74
N ILE A 355 -13.33 20.35 0.60
CA ILE A 355 -12.72 21.51 1.27
C ILE A 355 -12.20 22.47 0.20
N GLU A 356 -12.58 23.74 0.27
CA GLU A 356 -12.04 24.80 -0.59
C GLU A 356 -11.18 25.75 0.22
N CYS A 357 -9.97 26.05 -0.27
CA CYS A 357 -9.04 26.95 0.40
C CYS A 357 -8.65 28.12 -0.49
N PHE A 358 -8.69 29.33 0.08
CA PHE A 358 -8.40 30.59 -0.60
C PHE A 358 -7.08 31.19 -0.09
N ASP A 359 -6.24 31.62 -1.03
CA ASP A 359 -5.02 32.42 -0.83
C ASP A 359 -5.10 33.68 -1.68
N ILE A 360 -4.67 34.83 -1.13
CA ILE A 360 -4.53 36.08 -1.88
C ILE A 360 -3.06 36.33 -2.18
N SER A 361 -2.78 36.66 -3.43
CA SER A 361 -1.44 36.96 -3.88
C SER A 361 -1.42 38.26 -4.68
N HIS A 362 -0.66 39.25 -4.19
CA HIS A 362 -0.31 40.45 -4.97
C HIS A 362 0.70 40.11 -6.07
N LEU A 363 0.46 40.59 -7.28
CA LEU A 363 1.48 40.62 -8.33
C LEU A 363 2.18 41.98 -8.28
N ALA A 364 3.50 41.99 -8.51
CA ALA A 364 4.23 43.25 -8.66
C ALA A 364 3.71 43.95 -9.92
N GLY A 365 3.00 45.07 -9.77
CA GLY A 365 2.30 45.77 -10.85
C GLY A 365 0.80 45.48 -10.90
N THR A 366 0.05 46.20 -10.06
CA THR A 366 -1.41 46.48 -10.08
C THR A 366 -2.44 45.33 -10.10
N ASN A 367 -2.09 44.07 -10.40
CA ASN A 367 -3.06 42.98 -10.51
C ASN A 367 -3.11 42.08 -9.25
N THR A 368 -4.22 42.10 -8.51
CA THR A 368 -4.46 41.15 -7.40
C THR A 368 -5.14 39.88 -7.92
N VAL A 369 -4.68 38.71 -7.47
CA VAL A 369 -5.28 37.41 -7.83
C VAL A 369 -5.58 36.61 -6.57
N ALA A 370 -6.83 36.17 -6.46
CA ALA A 370 -7.21 35.16 -5.47
C ALA A 370 -7.08 33.76 -6.09
N SER A 371 -6.41 32.87 -5.39
CA SER A 371 -6.24 31.48 -5.78
C SER A 371 -7.10 30.60 -4.88
N MET A 372 -7.87 29.70 -5.51
CA MET A 372 -8.68 28.71 -4.81
C MET A 372 -8.22 27.31 -5.20
N VAL A 373 -7.85 26.53 -4.18
CA VAL A 373 -7.59 25.10 -4.33
C VAL A 373 -8.71 24.30 -3.68
N ALA A 374 -8.96 23.11 -4.20
CA ALA A 374 -10.00 22.24 -3.69
C ALA A 374 -9.42 20.87 -3.33
N TYR A 375 -9.88 20.32 -2.21
CA TYR A 375 -9.58 18.97 -1.78
C TYR A 375 -10.90 18.20 -1.71
N GLU A 376 -10.92 17.05 -2.35
CA GLU A 376 -12.04 16.11 -2.32
C GLU A 376 -11.53 14.80 -1.73
N ASN A 377 -12.26 14.28 -0.75
CA ASN A 377 -11.93 13.03 -0.04
C ASN A 377 -10.54 13.02 0.60
N GLY A 378 -10.02 14.20 0.95
CA GLY A 378 -8.72 14.37 1.57
C GLY A 378 -7.55 14.51 0.59
N PHE A 379 -7.84 14.59 -0.72
CA PHE A 379 -6.83 14.70 -1.78
C PHE A 379 -7.05 15.92 -2.66
N PRO A 380 -5.98 16.50 -3.27
CA PRO A 380 -6.11 17.63 -4.17
C PRO A 380 -6.96 17.31 -5.41
N LYS A 381 -8.07 18.03 -5.63
CA LYS A 381 -8.91 17.92 -6.82
C LYS A 381 -8.62 19.07 -7.80
N LYS A 382 -7.55 18.92 -8.58
CA LYS A 382 -7.01 19.98 -9.47
C LYS A 382 -8.03 20.51 -10.50
N SER A 383 -8.96 19.68 -10.97
CA SER A 383 -10.02 20.09 -11.89
C SER A 383 -10.95 21.17 -11.31
N LEU A 384 -11.02 21.28 -9.97
CA LEU A 384 -11.82 22.26 -9.26
C LEU A 384 -11.02 23.53 -8.88
N TYR A 385 -9.72 23.60 -9.20
CA TYR A 385 -8.91 24.78 -8.86
C TYR A 385 -9.37 25.99 -9.67
N ARG A 386 -9.40 27.17 -9.04
CA ARG A 386 -9.81 28.41 -9.71
C ARG A 386 -8.84 29.53 -9.37
N LYS A 387 -8.70 30.45 -10.32
CA LYS A 387 -8.02 31.73 -10.11
C LYS A 387 -9.02 32.83 -10.44
N PHE A 388 -9.09 33.82 -9.57
CA PHE A 388 -9.96 34.98 -9.73
C PHE A 388 -9.06 36.19 -9.93
N LYS A 389 -9.00 36.68 -11.17
CA LYS A 389 -8.44 38.01 -11.45
C LYS A 389 -9.42 39.05 -10.91
N ILE A 390 -8.96 39.86 -9.98
CA ILE A 390 -9.74 40.88 -9.29
C ILE A 390 -9.80 42.14 -10.17
N LYS A 391 -10.99 42.72 -10.33
CA LYS A 391 -11.21 43.84 -11.26
C LYS A 391 -11.07 45.22 -10.62
N SER A 392 -11.12 45.31 -9.29
CA SER A 392 -11.12 46.60 -8.59
C SER A 392 -9.75 47.29 -8.65
N ASN A 393 -9.72 48.55 -9.10
CA ASN A 393 -8.55 49.45 -9.06
C ASN A 393 -8.16 49.91 -7.63
N ALA A 394 -8.78 49.37 -6.59
CA ALA A 394 -8.39 49.63 -5.21
C ALA A 394 -7.07 48.91 -4.93
N GLY A 395 -5.97 49.66 -4.90
CA GLY A 395 -4.62 49.14 -4.74
C GLY A 395 -4.51 48.13 -3.59
N GLY A 396 -4.15 46.88 -3.93
CA GLY A 396 -3.57 45.93 -2.99
C GLY A 396 -4.38 45.49 -1.76
N ASP A 397 -5.68 45.79 -1.64
CA ASP A 397 -6.44 45.37 -0.46
C ASP A 397 -6.88 43.88 -0.55
N ASP A 398 -6.24 43.04 0.27
CA ASP A 398 -6.54 41.60 0.39
C ASP A 398 -8.00 41.33 0.77
N LEU A 399 -8.64 42.22 1.53
CA LEU A 399 -10.02 42.07 1.96
C LEU A 399 -10.99 42.20 0.78
N VAL A 400 -10.75 43.17 -0.10
CA VAL A 400 -11.57 43.39 -1.31
C VAL A 400 -11.43 42.19 -2.26
N ALA A 401 -10.21 41.73 -2.47
CA ALA A 401 -9.92 40.56 -3.31
C ALA A 401 -10.63 39.29 -2.79
N MET A 402 -10.57 39.06 -1.47
CA MET A 402 -11.22 37.92 -0.83
C MET A 402 -12.76 38.01 -0.95
N LYS A 403 -13.33 39.20 -0.73
CA LYS A 403 -14.76 39.45 -0.88
C LYS A 403 -15.23 39.17 -2.30
N GLU A 404 -14.54 39.69 -3.31
CA GLU A 404 -14.92 39.49 -4.72
C GLU A 404 -14.81 38.01 -5.12
N ALA A 405 -13.70 37.34 -4.78
CA ALA A 405 -13.47 35.95 -5.15
C ALA A 405 -14.52 35.00 -4.56
N THR A 406 -14.81 35.14 -3.26
CA THR A 406 -15.81 34.32 -2.56
C THR A 406 -17.22 34.61 -3.06
N ARG A 407 -17.59 35.88 -3.30
CA ARG A 407 -18.89 36.24 -3.88
C ARG A 407 -19.05 35.66 -5.30
N ARG A 408 -18.00 35.66 -6.13
CA ARG A 408 -18.02 35.04 -7.47
C ARG A 408 -18.11 33.52 -7.41
N ARG A 409 -17.44 32.87 -6.45
CA ARG A 409 -17.49 31.41 -6.28
C ARG A 409 -18.86 30.93 -5.79
N TYR A 410 -19.45 31.61 -4.81
CA TYR A 410 -20.64 31.13 -4.11
C TYR A 410 -21.95 31.80 -4.56
N GLY A 411 -21.89 33.02 -5.11
CA GLY A 411 -23.05 33.72 -5.64
C GLY A 411 -23.07 33.85 -7.17
N GLY A 412 -21.94 33.60 -7.84
CA GLY A 412 -21.81 33.74 -9.30
C GLY A 412 -22.15 32.45 -10.08
N SER A 413 -21.81 32.42 -11.38
CA SER A 413 -22.09 31.27 -12.25
C SER A 413 -21.41 29.96 -11.83
N LEU A 414 -20.35 30.02 -11.01
CA LEU A 414 -19.66 28.85 -10.48
C LEU A 414 -20.50 28.11 -9.43
N SER A 415 -21.40 28.77 -8.71
CA SER A 415 -22.25 28.10 -7.72
C SER A 415 -23.24 27.13 -8.36
N LYS A 416 -23.63 27.40 -9.61
CA LYS A 416 -24.47 26.49 -10.41
C LYS A 416 -23.70 25.33 -11.04
N LYS A 417 -22.38 25.49 -11.22
CA LYS A 417 -21.52 24.51 -11.92
C LYS A 417 -20.71 23.62 -10.98
N MET A 418 -20.54 24.03 -9.73
CA MET A 418 -19.71 23.35 -8.74
C MET A 418 -20.51 23.16 -7.46
N LYS A 419 -20.46 21.94 -6.90
CA LYS A 419 -21.04 21.64 -5.58
C LYS A 419 -20.46 22.61 -4.53
N PHE A 420 -21.25 22.95 -3.52
CA PHE A 420 -20.74 23.73 -2.40
C PHE A 420 -19.79 22.88 -1.54
N PRO A 421 -18.71 23.47 -1.01
CA PRO A 421 -17.83 22.77 -0.10
C PRO A 421 -18.50 22.49 1.25
N ASP A 422 -17.97 21.49 1.94
CA ASP A 422 -18.33 21.16 3.32
C ASP A 422 -17.56 21.99 4.34
N LEU A 423 -16.42 22.56 3.93
CA LEU A 423 -15.58 23.46 4.72
C LEU A 423 -14.85 24.45 3.82
N ILE A 424 -14.88 25.72 4.21
CA ILE A 424 -14.11 26.80 3.59
C ILE A 424 -12.93 27.15 4.49
N VAL A 425 -11.73 27.21 3.92
CA VAL A 425 -10.48 27.53 4.63
C VAL A 425 -9.88 28.81 4.04
N ILE A 426 -9.64 29.80 4.88
CA ILE A 426 -8.97 31.04 4.47
C ILE A 426 -7.52 31.03 4.95
N ASP A 427 -6.59 31.25 4.02
CA ASP A 427 -5.18 31.47 4.34
C ASP A 427 -4.97 32.92 4.80
N GLY A 428 -5.28 33.17 6.07
CA GLY A 428 -4.96 34.41 6.75
C GLY A 428 -5.76 34.66 8.02
N GLY A 429 -5.83 35.93 8.42
CA GLY A 429 -6.25 36.34 9.76
C GLY A 429 -7.76 36.47 9.96
N LYS A 430 -8.14 36.85 11.19
CA LYS A 430 -9.54 37.09 11.61
C LYS A 430 -10.27 38.11 10.73
N THR A 431 -9.58 39.13 10.23
CA THR A 431 -10.19 40.17 9.38
C THR A 431 -10.69 39.59 8.07
N GLN A 432 -9.90 38.74 7.42
CA GLN A 432 -10.30 38.06 6.18
C GLN A 432 -11.43 37.04 6.45
N LEU A 433 -11.35 36.34 7.59
CA LEU A 433 -12.42 35.43 8.04
C LEU A 433 -13.77 36.16 8.14
N SER A 434 -13.81 37.32 8.81
CA SER A 434 -15.04 38.12 8.97
C SER A 434 -15.60 38.60 7.64
N VAL A 435 -14.74 38.98 6.68
CA VAL A 435 -15.18 39.38 5.33
C VAL A 435 -15.90 38.25 4.62
N VAL A 436 -15.34 37.04 4.64
CA VAL A 436 -15.96 35.88 3.99
C VAL A 436 -17.23 35.46 4.72
N ALA A 437 -17.25 35.54 6.06
CA ALA A 437 -18.44 35.27 6.85
C ALA A 437 -19.61 36.18 6.44
N ASN A 438 -19.36 37.48 6.26
CA ASN A 438 -20.37 38.43 5.80
C ASN A 438 -20.89 38.09 4.40
N VAL A 439 -20.02 37.66 3.47
CA VAL A 439 -20.45 37.21 2.13
C VAL A 439 -21.37 35.99 2.22
N LEU A 440 -21.06 35.01 3.08
CA LEU A 440 -21.91 33.84 3.24
C LEU A 440 -23.27 34.19 3.87
N ILE A 441 -23.30 35.13 4.82
CA ILE A 441 -24.54 35.65 5.42
C ILE A 441 -25.40 36.35 4.36
N GLU A 442 -24.80 37.26 3.57
CA GLU A 442 -25.49 37.95 2.46
C GLU A 442 -26.10 36.95 1.46
N LEU A 443 -25.38 35.86 1.17
CA LEU A 443 -25.84 34.80 0.27
C LEU A 443 -26.75 33.76 0.94
N LYS A 444 -27.05 33.91 2.24
CA LYS A 444 -27.85 32.98 3.05
C LYS A 444 -27.30 31.54 3.06
N LEU A 445 -25.98 31.38 3.00
CA LEU A 445 -25.29 30.08 3.00
C LEU A 445 -24.76 29.72 4.39
N LYS A 446 -25.03 28.50 4.85
CA LYS A 446 -24.59 27.97 6.16
C LYS A 446 -23.41 27.00 6.01
N ILE A 447 -22.37 27.42 5.31
CA ILE A 447 -21.17 26.59 5.09
C ILE A 447 -20.16 26.84 6.23
N PRO A 448 -19.63 25.80 6.88
CA PRO A 448 -18.55 25.95 7.85
C PRO A 448 -17.35 26.70 7.26
N LEU A 449 -16.84 27.67 8.00
CA LEU A 449 -15.79 28.59 7.57
C LEU A 449 -14.72 28.70 8.66
N ILE A 450 -13.46 28.57 8.29
CA ILE A 450 -12.32 28.74 9.20
C ILE A 450 -11.22 29.57 8.55
N SER A 451 -10.35 30.16 9.38
CA SER A 451 -9.05 30.68 8.92
C SER A 451 -7.90 30.01 9.64
N LEU A 452 -6.77 29.88 8.97
CA LEU A 452 -5.55 29.26 9.51
C LEU A 452 -4.41 30.29 9.56
N ALA A 453 -4.08 30.78 10.76
CA ALA A 453 -3.03 31.77 10.95
C ALA A 453 -1.62 31.13 10.90
N LYS A 454 -0.72 31.73 10.12
CA LYS A 454 0.59 31.14 9.76
C LYS A 454 1.62 31.04 10.89
N GLU A 455 1.60 31.96 11.86
CA GLU A 455 2.62 32.02 12.92
C GLU A 455 2.43 30.95 14.00
N PHE A 456 1.18 30.63 14.34
CA PHE A 456 0.85 29.72 15.46
C PHE A 456 0.03 28.51 15.05
N GLU A 457 -0.29 28.35 13.76
CA GLU A 457 -1.21 27.33 13.24
C GLU A 457 -2.55 27.33 14.01
N GLU A 458 -2.96 28.53 14.43
CA GLU A 458 -4.18 28.75 15.20
C GLU A 458 -5.37 28.83 14.24
N ILE A 459 -6.41 28.06 14.56
CA ILE A 459 -7.61 27.98 13.74
C ILE A 459 -8.64 28.96 14.32
N HIS A 460 -9.12 29.89 13.52
CA HIS A 460 -10.22 30.77 13.91
C HIS A 460 -11.51 30.36 13.21
N THR A 461 -12.61 30.39 13.95
CA THR A 461 -13.96 30.17 13.42
C THR A 461 -14.81 31.39 13.74
N PRO A 462 -15.84 31.73 12.93
CA PRO A 462 -16.76 32.83 13.24
C PRO A 462 -17.49 32.65 14.58
N GLN A 463 -17.66 31.41 15.03
CA GLN A 463 -18.41 31.06 16.23
C GLN A 463 -17.56 31.07 17.52
N LEU A 464 -16.23 30.91 17.41
CA LEU A 464 -15.33 30.82 18.57
C LEU A 464 -14.46 32.09 18.66
N LYS A 465 -14.72 32.92 19.68
CA LYS A 465 -13.97 34.16 19.94
C LYS A 465 -12.48 33.90 20.20
N ASN A 466 -12.17 32.81 20.89
CA ASN A 466 -10.83 32.33 21.17
C ASN A 466 -10.54 31.19 20.18
N GLY A 467 -9.48 31.32 19.38
CA GLY A 467 -9.15 30.34 18.35
C GLY A 467 -8.92 28.94 18.92
N VAL A 468 -9.06 27.92 18.07
CA VAL A 468 -8.78 26.53 18.42
C VAL A 468 -7.32 26.24 18.13
N ARG A 469 -6.57 25.88 19.18
CA ARG A 469 -5.21 25.35 19.04
C ARG A 469 -5.24 23.84 19.10
N LEU A 470 -4.96 23.20 17.98
CA LEU A 470 -4.81 21.75 17.89
C LEU A 470 -3.36 21.35 18.18
N ASN A 471 -3.18 20.16 18.75
CA ASN A 471 -1.84 19.58 18.88
C ASN A 471 -1.18 19.46 17.50
N LYS A 472 0.11 19.81 17.37
CA LYS A 472 0.89 19.69 16.12
C LYS A 472 0.89 18.27 15.51
N ASN A 473 0.65 17.25 16.34
CA ASN A 473 0.54 15.85 15.91
C ASN A 473 -0.89 15.45 15.48
N ASN A 474 -1.89 16.32 15.64
CA ASN A 474 -3.25 16.09 15.15
C ASN A 474 -3.24 16.02 13.62
N LYS A 475 -3.78 14.95 13.03
CA LYS A 475 -3.66 14.75 11.58
C LYS A 475 -4.64 15.62 10.80
N GLY A 476 -5.73 16.07 11.42
CA GLY A 476 -6.63 17.09 10.87
C GLY A 476 -5.92 18.44 10.70
N LEU A 477 -5.15 18.88 11.71
CA LEU A 477 -4.32 20.08 11.60
C LEU A 477 -3.27 19.95 10.48
N GLN A 478 -2.56 18.82 10.41
CA GLN A 478 -1.58 18.58 9.34
C GLN A 478 -2.23 18.62 7.95
N MET A 479 -3.48 18.17 7.83
CA MET A 479 -4.24 18.27 6.59
C MET A 479 -4.53 19.72 6.22
N LEU A 480 -4.97 20.56 7.16
CA LEU A 480 -5.19 21.99 6.91
C LEU A 480 -3.91 22.71 6.49
N ILE A 481 -2.77 22.39 7.13
CA ILE A 481 -1.46 22.94 6.76
C ILE A 481 -1.10 22.57 5.32
N ASN A 482 -1.33 21.31 4.91
CA ASN A 482 -1.06 20.87 3.55
C ASN A 482 -1.97 21.56 2.52
N ILE A 483 -3.23 21.77 2.86
CA ILE A 483 -4.19 22.50 2.01
C ILE A 483 -3.73 23.95 1.81
N ARG A 484 -3.31 24.63 2.89
CA ARG A 484 -2.73 25.98 2.83
C ARG A 484 -1.46 26.02 1.99
N ASP A 485 -0.51 25.13 2.27
CA ASP A 485 0.76 25.06 1.56
C ASP A 485 0.53 24.83 0.04
N GLU A 486 -0.50 24.06 -0.34
CA GLU A 486 -0.92 23.86 -1.73
C GLU A 486 -1.57 25.11 -2.34
N ALA A 487 -2.39 25.85 -1.59
CA ALA A 487 -2.96 27.14 -2.02
C ALA A 487 -1.85 28.15 -2.34
N HIS A 488 -0.90 28.32 -1.42
CA HIS A 488 0.30 29.12 -1.61
C HIS A 488 1.14 28.64 -2.82
N ARG A 489 1.31 27.33 -3.01
CA ARG A 489 2.04 26.76 -4.15
C ARG A 489 1.37 27.13 -5.47
N PHE A 490 0.04 26.99 -5.54
CA PHE A 490 -0.75 27.26 -6.73
C PHE A 490 -0.72 28.75 -7.10
N ALA A 491 -0.77 29.63 -6.11
CA ALA A 491 -0.64 31.06 -6.29
C ALA A 491 0.76 31.45 -6.80
N ASN A 492 1.83 30.91 -6.20
CA ASN A 492 3.21 31.18 -6.61
C ASN A 492 3.54 30.65 -8.01
N ALA A 493 2.99 29.50 -8.40
CA ALA A 493 3.15 28.97 -9.76
C ALA A 493 2.62 29.95 -10.81
N TYR A 494 1.51 30.63 -10.53
CA TYR A 494 0.95 31.65 -11.41
C TYR A 494 1.86 32.86 -11.58
N ARG A 495 2.44 33.36 -10.49
CA ARG A 495 3.40 34.48 -10.50
C ARG A 495 4.57 34.19 -11.43
N LYS A 496 5.10 32.96 -11.41
CA LYS A 496 6.20 32.54 -12.30
C LYS A 496 5.80 32.51 -13.77
N THR A 497 4.61 31.99 -14.10
CA THR A 497 4.11 31.93 -15.48
C THR A 497 3.88 33.32 -16.07
N LEU A 498 3.40 34.28 -15.27
CA LEU A 498 3.21 35.66 -15.72
C LEU A 498 4.55 36.38 -15.98
N LYS A 499 5.52 36.25 -15.07
CA LYS A 499 6.87 36.79 -15.30
C LYS A 499 7.48 36.25 -16.59
N SER A 500 7.36 34.96 -16.89
CA SER A 500 7.86 34.40 -18.16
C SER A 500 7.15 34.91 -19.43
N ARG A 501 5.97 35.51 -19.29
CA ARG A 501 5.22 36.12 -20.41
C ARG A 501 5.45 37.62 -20.58
N GLU A 502 5.90 38.33 -19.54
CA GLU A 502 6.30 39.74 -19.61
C GLU A 502 7.75 39.92 -20.11
N PHE A 503 8.58 38.88 -20.05
CA PHE A 503 9.95 38.85 -20.61
C PHE A 503 10.02 38.29 -22.05
N LYS A 504 8.87 38.19 -22.74
CA LYS A 504 8.76 37.94 -24.17
C LYS A 504 7.99 39.09 -24.78
#